data_AF-F8Q8C1-F1
#
_entry.id   AF-F8Q8C1-F1
#
_cell.length_a   1.000
_cell.length_b   1.000
_cell.length_c   1.000
_cell.angle_alpha   90.00
_cell.angle_beta   90.00
_cell.angle_gamma   90.00
#
_symmetry.space_group_name_H-M   'P 1'
#
loop_
_entity.id
_entity.type
_entity.pdbx_description
1 polymer ?
#
loop_
_entity_poly.entity_id
_entity_poly.type
_entity_poly.pdbx_seq_one_letter_code
_entity_poly.pdbx_strand_id
1 'polypeptide(L)' 'KGSKLDYLIHWHGYPVSERTWEPDTNLTHVANLLAAFHKTNPAAPRIITASLHFRPYENYTATSKPPMLFDW' A
#
# COMPACT_ATOMS: atom_id res chain seq x y z
N LYS A 1 11.93 11.39 1.87
CA LYS A 1 10.69 12.01 1.33
C LYS A 1 9.57 11.02 1.55
N GLY A 2 8.58 11.34 2.38
CA GLY A 2 7.41 10.47 2.57
C GLY A 2 6.55 10.45 1.30
N SER A 3 5.99 9.30 0.97
CA SER A 3 5.03 9.14 -0.13
C SER A 3 3.71 9.80 0.24
N LYS A 4 3.39 10.92 -0.41
CA LYS A 4 2.09 11.60 -0.31
C LYS A 4 1.20 11.11 -1.45
N LEU A 5 -0.08 10.88 -1.17
CA LEU A 5 -1.05 10.40 -2.16
C LEU A 5 -1.84 11.59 -2.73
N ASP A 6 -1.90 11.64 -4.05
CA ASP A 6 -2.77 12.54 -4.79
C ASP A 6 -3.91 11.74 -5.42
N TYR A 7 -5.09 12.35 -5.54
CA TYR A 7 -6.30 11.74 -6.06
C TYR A 7 -6.80 12.51 -7.28
N LEU A 8 -7.21 11.78 -8.32
CA LEU A 8 -7.85 12.38 -9.49
C LEU A 8 -9.35 12.58 -9.21
N ILE A 9 -9.76 13.82 -8.98
CA ILE A 9 -11.13 14.16 -8.59
C ILE A 9 -11.98 14.46 -9.80
N HIS A 10 -13.18 13.88 -9.82
CA HIS A 10 -14.22 14.25 -10.77
C HIS A 10 -15.20 15.22 -10.11
N TRP A 11 -15.17 16.46 -10.59
CA TRP A 11 -16.01 17.54 -10.08
C TRP A 11 -17.46 17.40 -10.54
N HIS A 12 -18.39 17.55 -9.61
CA HIS A 12 -19.82 17.47 -9.91
C HIS A 12 -20.23 18.61 -10.86
N GLY A 13 -20.88 18.26 -11.96
CA GLY A 13 -21.33 19.23 -12.98
C GLY A 13 -20.27 19.58 -14.03
N TYR A 14 -19.07 18.99 -13.97
CA TYR A 14 -17.98 19.23 -14.91
C TYR A 14 -17.68 17.99 -15.76
N PRO A 15 -17.17 18.16 -16.99
CA PRO A 15 -16.80 17.04 -17.84
C PRO A 15 -15.56 16.31 -17.33
N VAL A 16 -15.33 15.11 -17.86
CA VAL A 16 -14.16 14.27 -17.53
C VAL A 16 -12.83 14.96 -17.82
N SER A 17 -12.79 15.85 -18.81
CA SER A 17 -11.60 16.63 -19.18
C SER A 17 -11.14 17.61 -18.10
N GLU A 18 -12.02 17.97 -17.17
CA GLU A 18 -11.73 18.92 -16.09
C GLU A 18 -11.36 18.25 -14.77
N ARG A 19 -11.07 16.94 -14.79
CA ARG A 19 -10.55 16.25 -13.61
C ARG A 19 -9.18 16.79 -13.23
N THR A 20 -8.97 17.05 -11.95
CA THR A 20 -7.71 17.57 -11.41
C THR A 20 -7.13 16.61 -10.39
N TRP A 21 -5.80 16.63 -10.26
CA TRP A 21 -5.08 15.90 -9.21
C TRP A 21 -5.07 16.75 -7.94
N GLU A 22 -5.71 16.27 -6.88
CA GLU A 22 -5.78 16.93 -5.59
C GLU A 22 -4.97 16.15 -4.54
N PRO A 23 -4.13 16.82 -3.73
CA PRO A 23 -3.43 16.15 -2.64
C PRO A 23 -4.41 15.71 -1.54
N ASP A 24 -4.05 14.68 -0.77
CA ASP A 24 -4.81 14.22 0.39
C ASP A 24 -5.19 15.34 1.38
N THR A 25 -4.33 16.36 1.50
CA THR A 25 -4.57 17.54 2.35
C THR A 25 -5.77 18.39 1.93
N ASN A 26 -6.20 18.33 0.67
CA ASN A 26 -7.40 19.02 0.18
C ASN A 26 -8.69 18.22 0.47
N LEU A 27 -8.55 16.94 0.81
CA LEU A 27 -9.65 15.97 0.90
C LEU A 27 -10.05 15.63 2.35
N THR A 28 -9.72 16.51 3.29
CA THR A 28 -9.99 16.35 4.74
C THR A 28 -11.48 16.18 5.05
N HIS A 29 -12.36 16.79 4.23
CA HIS A 29 -13.81 16.75 4.42
C HIS A 29 -14.53 15.63 3.67
N VAL A 30 -13.81 14.78 2.93
CA VAL A 30 -14.40 13.73 2.09
C VAL A 30 -13.94 12.31 2.48
N ALA A 31 -13.55 12.12 3.74
CA ALA A 31 -13.07 10.84 4.26
C ALA A 31 -14.01 9.65 3.96
N ASN A 32 -15.32 9.86 4.03
CA ASN A 32 -16.32 8.82 3.72
C ASN A 32 -16.28 8.38 2.25
N LEU A 33 -16.13 9.33 1.31
CA LEU A 33 -16.02 9.03 -0.11
C LEU A 33 -14.72 8.30 -0.43
N LEU A 34 -13.61 8.71 0.19
CA LEU A 34 -12.33 8.02 0.08
C LEU A 34 -12.41 6.59 0.60
N ALA A 35 -13.06 6.37 1.75
CA ALA A 35 -13.25 5.04 2.30
C ALA A 35 -14.06 4.13 1.35
N ALA A 36 -15.13 4.66 0.74
CA ALA A 36 -15.93 3.94 -0.25
C ALA A 36 -15.14 3.65 -1.54
N PHE A 37 -14.36 4.62 -2.03
CA PHE A 37 -13.47 4.45 -3.18
C PHE A 37 -12.47 3.31 -2.96
N HIS A 38 -11.78 3.31 -1.82
CA HIS A 38 -10.80 2.27 -1.51
C HIS A 38 -11.42 0.91 -1.18
N LYS A 39 -12.67 0.87 -0.70
CA LYS A 39 -13.42 -0.38 -0.52
C LYS A 39 -13.75 -1.03 -1.87
N THR A 40 -14.08 -0.23 -2.87
CA THR A 40 -14.41 -0.69 -4.23
C THR A 40 -13.16 -0.94 -5.08
N ASN A 41 -12.05 -0.29 -4.75
CA ASN A 41 -10.77 -0.39 -5.45
C ASN A 41 -9.66 -0.88 -4.51
N PRO A 42 -9.64 -2.18 -4.13
CA PRO A 42 -8.66 -2.70 -3.18
C PRO A 42 -7.21 -2.63 -3.67
N ALA A 43 -7.00 -2.54 -4.98
CA ALA A 43 -5.69 -2.36 -5.60
C ALA A 43 -5.18 -0.90 -5.57
N ALA A 44 -6.00 0.06 -5.16
CA ALA A 44 -5.59 1.45 -5.07
C ALA A 44 -4.48 1.61 -4.02
N PRO A 45 -3.45 2.45 -4.27
CA PRO A 45 -2.40 2.71 -3.30
C PRO A 45 -2.98 3.22 -1.97
N ARG A 46 -2.51 2.63 -0.87
CA ARG A 46 -2.88 3.03 0.49
C ARG A 46 -1.63 3.25 1.31
N ILE A 47 -1.64 4.29 2.15
CA ILE A 47 -0.62 4.44 3.18
C ILE A 47 -0.89 3.37 4.22
N ILE A 48 -0.07 2.32 4.22
CA ILE A 48 -0.11 1.28 5.22
C ILE A 48 0.58 1.85 6.47
N THR A 49 -0.21 2.19 7.49
CA THR A 49 0.31 2.52 8.82
C THR A 49 0.68 1.29 9.64
N ALA A 50 0.53 0.09 9.07
CA ALA A 50 0.95 -1.13 9.72
C ALA A 50 2.45 -1.04 10.01
N SER A 51 2.80 -1.21 11.29
CA SER A 51 4.19 -1.32 11.69
C SER A 51 4.71 -2.67 11.20
N LEU A 52 5.22 -2.67 9.97
CA LEU A 52 5.90 -3.81 9.36
C LEU A 52 7.26 -3.95 10.04
N HIS A 53 7.26 -4.60 11.21
CA HIS A 53 8.49 -4.96 11.88
C HIS A 53 9.16 -6.06 11.07
N PHE A 54 10.14 -5.66 10.25
CA PHE A 54 11.01 -6.61 9.56
C PHE A 54 11.75 -7.41 10.63
N ARG A 55 11.36 -8.68 10.78
CA ARG A 55 12.13 -9.63 11.59
C ARG A 55 13.27 -10.14 10.72
N PRO A 56 14.52 -10.14 11.22
CA PRO A 56 15.61 -10.84 10.56
C PRO A 56 15.18 -12.27 10.25
N TYR A 57 15.49 -12.74 9.05
CA TYR A 57 15.19 -14.10 8.67
C TYR A 57 16.00 -15.08 9.53
N GLU A 58 15.31 -15.92 10.30
CA GLU A 58 15.93 -17.06 10.98
C GLU A 58 15.93 -18.27 10.04
N ASN A 59 17.12 -18.69 9.60
CA ASN A 59 17.26 -19.82 8.69
C ASN A 59 17.21 -21.16 9.44
N TYR A 60 16.02 -21.72 9.62
CA TYR A 60 15.84 -23.05 10.22
C TYR A 60 16.21 -24.22 9.30
N THR A 61 16.63 -23.96 8.06
CA THR A 61 17.13 -25.02 7.15
C THR A 61 18.62 -25.33 7.36
N ALA A 62 19.31 -24.54 8.19
CA ALA A 62 20.67 -24.85 8.61
C ALA A 62 20.66 -25.99 9.65
N THR A 63 20.76 -27.23 9.19
CA THR A 63 21.06 -28.36 10.08
C THR A 63 22.49 -28.22 10.62
N SER A 64 22.65 -28.24 11.95
CA SER A 64 23.97 -28.31 12.59
C SER A 64 24.67 -29.64 12.36
N LYS A 65 23.92 -30.66 11.90
CA LYS A 65 24.52 -31.89 11.40
C LYS A 65 25.31 -31.54 10.14
N PRO A 66 26.61 -31.89 10.06
CA PRO A 66 27.31 -31.80 8.79
C PRO A 66 26.47 -32.56 7.76
N PRO A 67 26.39 -32.09 6.51
CA PRO A 67 25.75 -32.86 5.46
C PRO A 67 26.36 -34.25 5.52
N MET A 68 25.55 -35.27 5.80
CA MET A 68 26.00 -36.64 5.63
C MET A 68 26.23 -36.77 4.14
N LEU A 69 27.48 -36.53 3.75
CA LEU A 69 27.99 -36.79 2.43
C LEU A 69 27.81 -38.30 2.29
N PHE A 70 26.73 -38.69 1.62
CA PHE A 70 26.27 -40.06 1.53
C PHE A 70 27.46 -41.02 1.45
N ASP A 71 27.69 -41.78 2.53
CA ASP A 71 28.71 -42.82 2.58
C ASP A 71 28.17 -43.99 1.74
N TRP A 72 28.37 -43.89 0.41
CA TRP A 72 28.28 -45.01 -0.53
C TRP A 72 29.62 -45.72 -0.60
#